data_AF-A0A959NQD9-F1
#
_entry.id   AF-A0A959NQD9-F1
#
_cell.length_a   1.000
_cell.length_b   1.000
_cell.length_c   1.000
_cell.angle_alpha   90.00
_cell.angle_beta   90.00
_cell.angle_gamma   90.00
#
_symmetry.space_group_name_H-M   'P 1'
#
loop_
_entity.id
_entity.type
_entity.pdbx_description
1 polymer ?
#
loop_
_entity_poly.entity_id
_entity_poly.type
_entity_poly.pdbx_seq_one_letter_code
_entity_poly.pdbx_strand_id
1 'polypeptide(L)' 'DSLTRWSEEYQEYLYKENIKMFERLPQLSGMTPWILTDFRSPRRVLPGIQNGWNRKGLFDNKGNRKKASYVLQNYYNSKN' A
#
# COMPACT_ATOMS: atom_id res chain seq x y z
N ASP A 1 5.04 7.42 10.27
CA ASP A 1 4.43 7.10 11.58
C ASP A 1 4.01 5.65 11.55
N SER A 2 4.60 4.80 12.39
CA SER A 2 4.34 3.36 12.47
C SER A 2 3.22 2.99 13.46
N LEU A 3 2.65 3.95 14.18
CA LEU A 3 1.69 3.69 15.25
C LEU A 3 0.25 4.03 14.85
N THR A 4 0.06 4.97 13.93
CA THR A 4 -1.28 5.40 13.50
C THR A 4 -1.78 4.60 12.30
N ARG A 5 -2.48 3.48 12.53
CA ARG A 5 -3.13 2.73 11.44
C ARG A 5 -4.11 3.61 10.66
N TRP A 6 -4.23 3.35 9.37
CA TRP A 6 -5.08 4.10 8.39
C TRP A 6 -4.55 5.46 7.95
N SER A 7 -3.41 5.93 8.45
CA SER A 7 -2.71 7.07 7.86
C SER A 7 -1.91 6.67 6.62
N GLU A 8 -1.60 7.65 5.76
CA GLU A 8 -0.70 7.43 4.63
C GLU A 8 0.72 7.13 5.09
N GLU A 9 1.17 7.75 6.17
CA GLU A 9 2.48 7.55 6.76
C GLU A 9 2.66 6.12 7.28
N TYR A 10 1.59 5.50 7.78
CA TYR A 10 1.62 4.10 8.20
C TYR A 10 1.69 3.16 7.00
N GLN A 11 0.91 3.42 5.94
CA GLN A 11 1.00 2.63 4.71
C GLN A 11 2.39 2.75 4.07
N GLU A 12 2.95 3.96 4.05
CA GLU A 12 4.31 4.22 3.57
C GLU A 12 5.36 3.44 4.37
N TYR A 13 5.30 3.53 5.71
CA TYR A 13 6.17 2.76 6.61
C TYR A 13 6.05 1.25 6.35
N LEU A 14 4.82 0.73 6.26
CA LEU A 14 4.56 -0.68 6.00
C LEU A 14 5.20 -1.14 4.68
N TYR A 15 5.09 -0.34 3.61
CA TYR A 15 5.71 -0.66 2.33
C TYR A 15 7.24 -0.67 2.40
N LYS A 16 7.85 0.29 3.13
CA LYS A 16 9.31 0.30 3.36
C LYS A 16 9.78 -0.96 4.07
N GLU A 17 9.08 -1.38 5.13
CA GLU A 17 9.44 -2.60 5.87
C GLU A 17 9.19 -3.88 5.06
N ASN A 18 8.08 -3.96 4.32
CA ASN A 18 7.80 -5.09 3.43
C ASN A 18 8.90 -5.27 2.38
N ILE A 19 9.35 -4.18 1.75
CA ILE A 19 10.43 -4.22 0.75
C ILE A 19 11.73 -4.72 1.38
N LYS A 20 12.13 -4.21 2.55
CA LYS A 20 13.32 -4.71 3.28
C LYS A 20 13.25 -6.21 3.55
N MET A 21 12.06 -6.73 3.83
CA MET A 21 11.83 -8.17 4.00
C MET A 21 11.97 -8.91 2.66
N PHE A 22 11.35 -8.40 1.60
CA PHE A 22 11.38 -9.02 0.27
C PHE A 22 12.79 -9.09 -0.33
N GLU A 23 13.64 -8.09 -0.09
CA GLU A 23 15.04 -8.12 -0.57
C GLU A 23 15.90 -9.21 0.07
N ARG A 24 15.45 -9.79 1.19
CA ARG A 24 16.13 -10.92 1.84
C ARG A 24 15.72 -12.27 1.26
N LEU A 25 14.79 -12.30 0.31
CA LEU A 25 14.30 -13.53 -0.31
C LEU A 25 14.98 -13.73 -1.69
N PRO A 26 16.07 -14.51 -1.78
CA PRO A 26 16.84 -14.64 -3.03
C PRO A 26 16.05 -15.29 -4.17
N GLN A 27 15.01 -16.05 -3.85
CA GLN A 27 14.14 -16.73 -4.82
C GLN A 27 12.95 -15.88 -5.31
N LEU A 28 12.77 -14.67 -4.77
CA LEU A 28 11.65 -13.81 -5.15
C LEU A 28 11.87 -13.24 -6.55
N SER A 29 11.01 -13.63 -7.50
CA SER A 29 11.11 -13.22 -8.91
C SER A 29 10.03 -12.22 -9.36
N GLY A 30 9.12 -11.83 -8.47
CA GLY A 30 8.05 -10.88 -8.78
C GLY A 30 7.06 -10.70 -7.63
N MET A 31 6.29 -9.61 -7.66
CA MET A 31 5.25 -9.34 -6.67
C MET A 31 4.07 -8.59 -7.28
N THR A 32 2.86 -8.83 -6.76
CA THR A 32 1.63 -8.12 -7.13
C THR A 32 0.93 -7.58 -5.87
N PRO A 33 1.44 -6.48 -5.28
CA PRO A 33 0.90 -5.94 -4.04
C PRO A 33 -0.58 -5.57 -4.17
N TRP A 34 -1.38 -5.97 -3.18
CA TRP A 34 -2.79 -5.66 -3.14
C TRP A 34 -3.02 -4.25 -2.58
N ILE A 35 -3.55 -3.29 -3.32
CA ILE A 35 -4.06 -3.30 -4.70
C ILE A 35 -3.69 -1.95 -5.34
N LEU A 36 -3.86 -1.79 -6.65
CA LEU A 36 -3.65 -0.51 -7.32
C LEU A 36 -4.54 0.60 -6.73
N THR A 37 -5.87 0.42 -6.72
CA THR A 37 -6.82 1.48 -6.35
C THR A 37 -7.78 1.00 -5.26
N ASP A 38 -8.17 1.91 -4.35
CA ASP A 38 -9.25 1.64 -3.40
C ASP A 38 -10.54 1.21 -4.12
N PHE A 39 -11.22 0.19 -3.60
CA PHE A 39 -12.43 -0.37 -4.22
C PHE A 39 -13.52 -0.67 -3.19
N ARG A 40 -14.78 -0.78 -3.65
CA ARG A 40 -15.93 -1.06 -2.80
C ARG A 40 -15.88 -2.47 -2.22
N SER A 41 -16.17 -2.61 -0.93
CA SER A 41 -16.29 -3.90 -0.26
C SER A 41 -17.26 -3.78 0.91
N PRO A 42 -18.33 -4.60 0.96
CA PRO A 42 -19.34 -4.54 2.03
C PRO A 42 -18.78 -4.94 3.40
N ARG A 43 -17.59 -5.57 3.44
CA ARG A 43 -16.92 -6.03 4.66
C ARG A 43 -16.06 -4.94 5.32
N ARG A 44 -16.10 -3.69 4.84
CA ARG A 44 -15.24 -2.58 5.29
C ARG A 44 -16.08 -1.51 5.96
N VAL A 45 -16.41 -1.74 7.23
CA VAL A 45 -17.47 -1.03 7.97
C VAL A 45 -16.97 0.07 8.91
N LEU A 46 -15.65 0.30 9.00
CA LEU A 46 -15.10 1.31 9.92
C LEU A 46 -15.56 2.73 9.54
N PRO A 47 -16.36 3.41 10.39
CA PRO A 47 -16.92 4.73 10.08
C PRO A 47 -15.83 5.79 9.93
N GLY A 48 -16.03 6.75 9.02
CA GLY A 48 -15.11 7.87 8.77
C GLY A 48 -13.85 7.49 7.98
N ILE A 49 -13.43 6.22 8.00
CA ILE A 49 -12.21 5.74 7.34
C ILE A 49 -12.55 4.86 6.13
N GLN A 50 -13.28 3.77 6.36
CA GLN A 50 -13.56 2.78 5.32
C GLN A 50 -14.86 3.10 4.59
N ASN A 51 -15.97 3.29 5.30
CA ASN A 51 -17.29 3.63 4.71
C ASN A 51 -17.62 2.79 3.45
N GLY A 52 -17.40 1.47 3.53
CA GLY A 52 -17.62 0.53 2.42
C GLY A 52 -16.48 0.45 1.40
N TRP A 53 -15.31 1.01 1.68
CA TRP A 53 -14.12 0.94 0.82
C TRP A 53 -13.00 0.12 1.46
N ASN A 54 -12.39 -0.75 0.66
CA ASN A 54 -11.09 -1.32 0.98
C ASN A 54 -10.00 -0.29 0.70
N ARG A 55 -9.41 0.25 1.76
CA ARG A 55 -8.42 1.35 1.71
C ARG A 55 -6.96 0.91 1.45
N LYS A 56 -6.75 -0.31 0.94
CA LYS A 56 -5.42 -0.87 0.67
C LYS A 56 -4.79 -0.34 -0.62
N GLY A 57 -5.52 0.42 -1.42
CA GLY A 57 -5.02 0.97 -2.69
C GLY A 57 -3.76 1.79 -2.48
N LEU A 58 -2.85 1.75 -3.45
CA LEU A 58 -1.77 2.73 -3.62
C LEU A 58 -2.32 4.07 -4.13
N PHE A 59 -3.46 4.02 -4.78
CA PHE A 59 -4.28 5.15 -5.18
C PHE A 59 -5.58 5.14 -4.38
N ASP A 60 -6.06 6.32 -4.02
CA ASP A 60 -7.41 6.45 -3.48
C ASP A 60 -8.47 6.25 -4.57
N ASN A 61 -9.74 6.22 -4.17
CA ASN A 61 -10.85 6.00 -5.09
C ASN A 61 -11.15 7.19 -6.04
N LYS A 62 -10.35 8.27 -5.98
CA LYS A 62 -10.40 9.43 -6.89
C LYS A 62 -9.18 9.47 -7.82
N GLY A 63 -8.25 8.52 -7.70
CA GLY A 63 -7.02 8.47 -8.50
C GLY A 63 -5.85 9.26 -7.92
N ASN A 64 -5.94 9.76 -6.68
CA ASN A 64 -4.81 10.42 -6.02
C ASN A 64 -3.81 9.37 -5.55
N ARG A 65 -2.52 9.59 -5.83
CA ARG A 65 -1.43 8.73 -5.34
C ARG A 65 -1.23 8.93 -3.85
N LYS A 66 -1.18 7.83 -3.11
CA LYS A 66 -0.79 7.82 -1.69
C LYS A 66 0.73 7.73 -1.56
N LYS A 67 1.28 8.10 -0.41
CA LYS A 67 2.73 8.03 -0.11
C LYS A 67 3.36 6.68 -0.42
N ALA A 68 2.68 5.57 -0.09
CA ALA A 68 3.13 4.22 -0.39
C ALA A 68 3.32 3.94 -1.90
N SER A 69 2.60 4.64 -2.78
CA SER A 69 2.76 4.51 -4.23
C SER A 69 4.17 4.90 -4.68
N TYR A 70 4.75 5.95 -4.09
CA TYR A 70 6.08 6.42 -4.43
C TYR A 70 7.15 5.46 -3.92
N VAL A 71 6.93 4.85 -2.74
CA VAL A 71 7.84 3.83 -2.20
C VAL A 71 7.93 2.63 -3.15
N LEU A 72 6.80 2.08 -3.59
CA LEU A 72 6.79 0.95 -4.51
C LEU A 72 7.34 1.32 -5.90
N GLN A 73 6.99 2.51 -6.41
CA GLN A 73 7.52 3.01 -7.68
C GLN A 73 9.04 3.12 -7.66
N ASN A 74 9.61 3.72 -6.63
CA ASN A 74 11.06 3.87 -6.49
C ASN A 74 11.76 2.50 -6.43
N TYR A 75 11.16 1.55 -5.73
CA TYR A 75 11.69 0.18 -5.67
C TYR A 75 11.62 -0.53 -7.02
N TYR A 76 10.52 -0.44 -7.77
CA TYR A 76 10.45 -1.04 -9.11
C TYR A 76 11.45 -0.39 -10.08
N ASN A 77 11.61 0.94 -10.02
CA ASN A 77 12.58 1.65 -10.84
C ASN A 77 14.03 1.26 -10.52
N SER A 78 14.35 0.86 -9.28
CA SER A 78 15.70 0.43 -8.90
C SER A 78 16.03 -1.02 -9.25
N LYS A 79 15.05 -1.80 -9.72
CA LYS A 79 15.24 -3.17 -10.23
C LYS A 79 15.31 -3.25 -11.76
N ASN A 80 15.10 -2.12 -12.45
CA ASN A 80 15.25 -1.98 -13.90
C ASN A 80 16.67 -1.55 -14.27
#